data_AF-A0A090TDA0-F1
#
_entry.id   AF-A0A090TDA0-F1
#
_cell.length_a   1.000
_cell.length_b   1.000
_cell.length_c   1.000
_cell.angle_alpha   90.00
_cell.angle_beta   90.00
_cell.angle_gamma   90.00
#
_symmetry.space_group_name_H-M   'P 1'
#
loop_
_entity.id
_entity.type
_entity.pdbx_description
1 polymer ?
#
loop_
_entity_poly.entity_id
_entity_poly.type
_entity_poly.pdbx_seq_one_letter_code
_entity_poly.pdbx_strand_id
1 'polypeptide(L)' 'MGRFKLGSTVINLFAKDSIRFDDSMENNAPTVMGTPFAHALGLETEASETETDS' A
#
# COMPACT_ATOMS: atom_id res chain seq x y z
N MET A 1 -16.97 -3.90 0.49
CA MET A 1 -15.98 -2.99 1.11
C MET A 1 -16.70 -1.72 1.52
N GLY A 2 -16.50 -1.23 2.74
CA GLY A 2 -17.30 -0.11 3.30
C GLY A 2 -17.28 1.13 2.41
N ARG A 3 -18.43 1.79 2.25
CA ARG A 3 -18.53 3.07 1.53
C ARG A 3 -17.87 4.15 2.38
N PHE A 4 -16.58 4.40 2.17
CA PHE A 4 -15.95 5.60 2.71
C PHE A 4 -16.56 6.81 2.02
N LYS A 5 -17.14 7.73 2.81
CA LYS A 5 -17.64 9.00 2.28
C LYS A 5 -16.44 9.86 1.91
N LEU A 6 -16.50 10.56 0.78
CA LEU A 6 -15.50 11.55 0.39
C LEU A 6 -15.28 12.52 1.56
N GLY A 7 -14.04 12.62 2.05
CA GLY A 7 -13.68 13.40 3.25
C GLY A 7 -13.58 12.61 4.57
N SER A 8 -13.75 11.29 4.56
CA SER A 8 -13.46 10.46 5.74
C SER A 8 -11.95 10.25 5.89
N THR A 9 -11.43 10.35 7.12
CA THR A 9 -10.03 10.01 7.43
C THR A 9 -9.88 8.51 7.65
N VAL A 10 -8.82 7.92 7.09
CA VAL A 10 -8.47 6.50 7.27
C VAL A 10 -7.10 6.41 7.95
N ILE A 11 -6.97 5.44 8.86
CA ILE A 11 -5.69 5.06 9.46
C ILE A 11 -5.53 3.55 9.21
N ASN A 12 -4.44 3.17 8.55
CA ASN A 12 -4.07 1.77 8.37
C ASN A 12 -3.16 1.33 9.52
N LEU A 13 -3.49 0.19 10.13
CA LEU A 13 -2.70 -0.42 11.21
C LEU A 13 -2.13 -1.73 10.71
N PHE A 14 -0.88 -2.02 11.07
CA PHE A 14 -0.16 -3.22 10.69
C PHE A 14 0.38 -3.94 11.92
N ALA A 15 0.66 -5.23 11.78
CA ALA A 15 1.34 -5.96 12.82
C ALA A 15 2.75 -5.39 13.05
N LYS A 16 3.25 -5.52 14.27
CA LYS A 16 4.58 -5.05 14.60
C LYS A 16 5.61 -5.73 13.70
N ASP A 17 6.53 -4.94 13.17
CA ASP A 17 7.67 -5.40 12.35
C ASP A 17 7.28 -6.13 11.04
N SER A 18 6.02 -6.01 10.56
CA SER A 18 5.56 -6.72 9.35
C SER A 18 5.72 -5.93 8.04
N ILE A 19 5.98 -4.62 8.12
CA ILE A 19 6.12 -3.74 6.94
C ILE A 19 7.22 -2.70 7.11
N ARG A 20 7.74 -2.21 5.99
CA ARG A 20 8.54 -0.98 5.89
C ARG A 20 7.79 0.00 4.99
N PHE A 21 7.58 1.23 5.45
CA PHE A 21 6.98 2.27 4.60
C PHE A 21 7.88 2.61 3.42
N ASP A 22 7.27 2.93 2.27
CA ASP A 22 8.02 3.41 1.12
C ASP A 22 8.73 4.73 1.46
N ASP A 23 9.93 4.95 0.92
CA ASP A 23 10.73 6.14 1.26
C ASP A 23 10.06 7.45 0.76
N SER A 24 9.09 7.37 -0.17
CA SER A 24 8.29 8.51 -0.63
C SER A 24 7.21 8.98 0.37
N MET A 25 6.99 8.25 1.46
CA MET A 25 5.97 8.58 2.46
C MET A 25 6.41 9.76 3.34
N GLU A 26 5.86 10.94 3.05
CA GLU A 26 6.14 12.17 3.79
C GLU A 26 4.86 12.89 4.27
N ASN A 27 5.00 13.75 5.27
CA ASN A 27 3.89 14.55 5.78
C ASN A 27 3.38 15.51 4.70
N ASN A 28 2.06 15.60 4.54
CA ASN A 28 1.36 16.41 3.52
C ASN A 28 1.61 15.97 2.06
N ALA A 29 2.33 14.86 1.82
CA ALA A 29 2.47 14.32 0.48
C ALA A 29 1.11 13.76 -0.01
N PRO A 30 0.67 14.07 -1.25
CA PRO A 30 -0.54 13.49 -1.80
C PRO A 30 -0.46 11.97 -1.90
N THR A 31 -1.41 11.26 -1.30
CA THR A 31 -1.56 9.81 -1.47
C THR A 31 -2.39 9.53 -2.71
N VAL A 32 -1.80 8.87 -3.71
CA VAL A 32 -2.49 8.52 -4.97
C VAL A 32 -2.71 7.01 -5.02
N MET A 33 -3.89 6.59 -5.48
CA MET A 33 -4.17 5.16 -5.63
C MET A 33 -3.26 4.53 -6.68
N GLY A 34 -2.69 3.37 -6.35
CA GLY A 34 -1.78 2.64 -7.23
C GLY A 34 -0.30 3.00 -7.05
N THR A 35 0.04 3.98 -6.21
CA THR A 35 1.44 4.23 -5.82
C THR A 35 1.86 3.31 -4.67
N PRO A 36 3.15 2.94 -4.56
CA PRO A 36 3.66 2.21 -3.42
C PRO A 36 3.34 2.92 -2.09
N PHE A 37 2.89 2.16 -1.09
CA PHE A 37 2.61 2.66 0.26
C PHE A 37 3.58 2.06 1.29
N ALA A 38 3.80 0.75 1.23
CA ALA A 38 4.74 0.01 2.07
C ALA A 38 5.16 -1.30 1.39
N HIS A 39 6.29 -1.84 1.83
CA HIS A 39 6.86 -3.12 1.41
C HIS A 39 6.76 -4.13 2.56
N ALA A 40 6.39 -5.38 2.27
CA ALA A 40 6.34 -6.43 3.28
C ALA A 40 7.75 -6.83 3.73
N LEU A 41 7.98 -6.87 5.05
CA LEU A 41 9.23 -7.35 5.63
C LEU A 41 9.13 -8.87 5.84
N GLY A 42 9.33 -9.65 4.78
CA GLY A 42 9.45 -11.11 4.87
C GLY A 42 8.14 -11.87 4.70
N LEU A 43 7.64 -11.86 3.47
CA LEU A 43 7.07 -13.02 2.77
C LEU A 43 7.47 -12.79 1.31
N GLU A 44 8.35 -13.64 0.80
CA GLU A 44 8.67 -13.71 -0.63
C GLU A 44 7.35 -13.96 -1.37
N THR A 45 6.78 -12.87 -1.88
CA THR A 45 5.56 -12.94 -2.67
C THR A 45 6.01 -13.26 -4.09
N GLU A 46 5.84 -14.52 -4.47
CA GLU A 46 5.66 -14.91 -5.87
C GLU A 46 4.48 -14.13 -6.44
N ALA A 47 4.71 -12.90 -6.89
CA ALA A 47 3.85 -12.22 -7.84
C ALA A 47 4.57 -12.27 -9.18
N SER A 48 4.61 -13.48 -9.75
CA SER A 48 4.86 -13.70 -11.17
C SER A 48 3.88 -12.83 -11.95
N GLU A 49 4.44 -11.95 -12.76
CA GLU A 49 3.77 -11.28 -13.86
C GLU A 49 2.90 -12.29 -14.63
N THR A 50 1.61 -12.04 -14.73
CA THR A 50 0.85 -12.47 -15.90
C THR A 50 0.64 -11.24 -16.77
N GLU A 51 1.70 -10.88 -17.49
CA GLU A 51 1.54 -10.35 -18.84
C GLU A 51 1.05 -11.53 -19.71
N THR A 52 -0.25 -11.58 -19.98
CA THR A 52 -0.75 -12.28 -21.15
C THR A 52 -1.09 -11.21 -22.18
N ASP A 53 -0.10 -10.90 -23.01
CA ASP A 53 -0.29 -10.38 -24.36
C ASP A 53 -1.08 -11.42 -25.18
N SER A 54 -2.31 -11.10 -25.58
CA SER A 54 -3.06 -11.65 -26.74
C SER A 54 -4.40 -10.95 -26.93
#